data_AF-A0A4P8RBJ9-F1
#
_entry.id   AF-A0A4P8RBJ9-F1
#
_cell.length_a   1.000
_cell.length_b   1.000
_cell.length_c   1.000
_cell.angle_alpha   90.00
_cell.angle_beta   90.00
_cell.angle_gamma   90.00
#
_symmetry.space_group_name_H-M   'P 1'
#
loop_
_entity.id
_entity.type
_entity.pdbx_description
1 polymer ?
#
loop_
_entity_poly.entity_id
_entity_poly.type
_entity_poly.pdbx_seq_one_letter_code
_entity_poly.pdbx_strand_id
1 'polypeptide(L)'
;MIELLRRSTRVVTGWGWTLVGVAIVGGPVGVALGWVELVVAASGALLLVLAALPWVLGQRDVDVQLALSAERVPVGQPAHATLVVRRPGRFFAPRAIDVLVGDVVYRLDLPRLDTGEDSTQRIVLDTRRRGRVVVGPATVLRTDPFGILERTHVLTAASELVVHPRVARIPSVAAGLVRDLEGETSAELTADDVAFHSLRDYHPGDEPRHVHWRSTARTGQLLVRQFEPSKRSDTLVCVSTSAEDYGADDFELALEVVATIASAAIAQRRSVRVVESPSSGRLDPATVDARTRDRLLDALTDLATDRRLGIVDVVRSIALAPQASVAWIVVGGTAAPRRLREATGLLPPDVAPIVLRADALAPPSVGRLGRVPVLTVGLLEDLPRGLRSEALA
;
A
#
# COMPACT_ATOMS: atom_id res chain seq x y z
N MET A 1 -19.34 8.97 -1.79
CA MET A 1 -18.89 10.39 -1.87
C MET A 1 -20.01 11.41 -2.17
N ILE A 2 -20.71 11.32 -3.30
CA ILE A 2 -21.68 12.36 -3.78
C ILE A 2 -22.88 12.54 -2.83
N GLU A 3 -23.35 11.46 -2.20
CA GLU A 3 -24.54 11.51 -1.34
C GLU A 3 -24.26 12.15 0.04
N LEU A 4 -23.05 11.97 0.57
CA LEU A 4 -22.57 12.70 1.76
C LEU A 4 -22.33 14.18 1.45
N LEU A 5 -21.81 14.50 0.25
CA LEU A 5 -21.68 15.89 -0.23
C LEU A 5 -23.05 16.55 -0.50
N ARG A 6 -24.07 15.77 -0.90
CA ARG A 6 -25.44 16.25 -1.04
C ARG A 6 -26.15 16.44 0.31
N ARG A 7 -25.90 15.56 1.29
CA ARG A 7 -26.37 15.76 2.67
C ARG A 7 -25.69 16.94 3.34
N SER A 8 -24.41 17.19 3.05
CA SER A 8 -23.67 18.31 3.66
C SER A 8 -24.10 19.69 3.17
N THR A 9 -24.83 19.78 2.05
CA THR A 9 -25.16 21.06 1.39
C THR A 9 -26.62 21.48 1.51
N ARG A 10 -27.53 20.61 1.99
CA ARG A 10 -28.95 20.95 2.09
C ARG A 10 -29.30 21.50 3.47
N VAL A 11 -29.26 22.82 3.60
CA VAL A 11 -29.54 23.53 4.86
C VAL A 11 -31.04 23.52 5.23
N VAL A 12 -31.94 23.47 4.23
CA VAL A 12 -33.40 23.57 4.44
C VAL A 12 -34.08 22.24 4.07
N THR A 13 -34.86 21.70 5.00
CA THR A 13 -35.59 20.45 4.81
C THR A 13 -36.78 20.64 3.85
N GLY A 14 -37.40 19.55 3.38
CA GLY A 14 -38.63 19.64 2.57
C GLY A 14 -39.74 20.40 3.29
N TRP A 15 -39.90 20.16 4.59
CA TRP A 15 -40.80 20.90 5.48
C TRP A 15 -40.40 22.38 5.60
N GLY A 16 -39.10 22.66 5.77
CA GLY A 16 -38.60 24.03 5.85
C GLY A 16 -38.95 24.86 4.61
N TRP A 17 -38.90 24.27 3.41
CA TRP A 17 -39.31 24.95 2.18
C TRP A 17 -40.81 25.29 2.15
N THR A 18 -41.67 24.42 2.70
CA THR A 18 -43.10 24.71 2.79
C THR A 18 -43.37 25.89 3.74
N LEU A 19 -42.69 25.94 4.89
CA LEU A 19 -42.82 27.06 5.83
C LEU A 19 -42.27 28.37 5.25
N VAL A 20 -41.14 28.32 4.56
CA VAL A 20 -40.58 29.48 3.86
C VAL A 20 -41.54 29.97 2.77
N GLY A 21 -42.16 29.07 2.00
CA GLY A 21 -43.17 29.41 1.01
C GLY A 21 -44.42 30.06 1.62
N VAL A 22 -44.94 29.51 2.72
CA VAL A 22 -46.08 30.08 3.45
C VAL A 22 -45.74 31.45 4.04
N ALA A 23 -44.55 31.62 4.61
CA ALA A 23 -44.10 32.90 5.15
C ALA A 23 -43.96 33.98 4.06
N ILE A 24 -43.40 33.64 2.89
CA ILE A 24 -43.13 34.60 1.81
C ILE A 24 -44.39 34.91 0.99
N VAL A 25 -45.20 33.90 0.63
CA VAL A 25 -46.34 34.06 -0.27
C VAL A 25 -47.65 34.27 0.50
N GLY A 26 -47.84 33.55 1.60
CA GLY A 26 -49.07 33.60 2.39
C GLY A 26 -49.33 34.99 2.98
N GLY A 27 -48.29 35.68 3.43
CA GLY A 27 -48.41 37.04 3.97
C GLY A 27 -49.01 38.04 2.96
N PRO A 28 -48.35 38.28 1.81
CA PRO A 28 -48.85 39.19 0.78
C PRO A 28 -50.23 38.81 0.24
N VAL A 29 -50.47 37.51 -0.02
CA VAL A 29 -51.77 37.03 -0.52
C VAL A 29 -52.87 37.21 0.51
N GLY A 30 -52.60 36.92 1.78
CA GLY A 30 -53.55 37.10 2.87
C GLY A 30 -53.93 38.57 3.05
N VAL A 31 -52.97 39.49 2.97
CA VAL A 31 -53.24 40.94 3.02
C VAL A 31 -54.05 41.40 1.80
N ALA A 32 -53.70 40.94 0.59
CA ALA A 32 -54.39 41.34 -0.63
C ALA A 32 -55.84 40.86 -0.69
N LEU A 33 -56.14 39.68 -0.14
CA LEU A 33 -57.48 39.06 -0.13
C LEU A 33 -58.28 39.37 1.14
N GLY A 34 -57.69 40.05 2.13
CA GLY A 34 -58.32 40.30 3.44
C GLY A 34 -58.47 39.03 4.29
N TRP A 35 -57.70 37.98 4.00
CA TRP A 35 -57.81 36.68 4.66
C TRP A 35 -56.90 36.62 5.89
N VAL A 36 -57.46 36.95 7.05
CA VAL A 36 -56.72 37.10 8.32
C VAL A 36 -56.03 35.80 8.74
N GLU A 37 -56.69 34.66 8.58
CA GLU A 37 -56.17 33.33 8.94
C GLU A 37 -54.86 33.02 8.20
N LEU A 38 -54.76 33.41 6.93
CA LEU A 38 -53.56 33.21 6.12
C LEU A 38 -52.40 34.11 6.56
N VAL A 39 -52.70 35.35 6.98
CA VAL A 39 -51.70 36.28 7.53
C VAL A 39 -51.15 35.76 8.86
N VAL A 40 -52.01 35.22 9.72
CA VAL A 40 -51.60 34.61 10.99
C VAL A 40 -50.71 33.38 10.74
N ALA A 41 -51.10 32.51 9.80
CA ALA A 41 -50.29 31.35 9.43
C ALA A 41 -48.91 31.74 8.86
N ALA A 42 -48.85 32.75 7.99
CA ALA A 42 -47.59 33.27 7.44
C ALA A 42 -46.68 33.87 8.54
N SER A 43 -47.26 34.61 9.49
CA SER A 43 -46.53 35.19 10.62
C SER A 43 -45.96 34.10 11.55
N GLY A 44 -46.74 33.06 11.83
CA GLY A 44 -46.29 31.90 12.60
C GLY A 44 -45.17 31.13 11.90
N ALA A 45 -45.29 30.90 10.59
CA ALA A 45 -44.24 30.27 9.80
C ALA A 45 -42.95 31.09 9.80
N LEU A 46 -43.05 32.41 9.66
CA LEU A 46 -41.89 33.32 9.74
C LEU A 46 -41.22 33.24 11.13
N LEU A 47 -41.99 33.27 12.22
CA LEU A 47 -41.46 33.15 13.57
C LEU A 47 -40.71 31.83 13.80
N LEU A 48 -41.25 30.71 13.29
CA LEU A 48 -40.59 29.41 13.38
C LEU A 48 -39.26 29.38 12.61
N VAL A 49 -39.24 29.92 11.38
CA VAL A 49 -38.01 30.03 10.58
C VAL A 49 -36.97 30.90 11.29
N LEU A 50 -37.37 32.04 11.84
CA LEU A 50 -36.47 32.93 12.60
C LEU A 50 -35.94 32.25 13.87
N ALA A 51 -36.78 31.49 14.58
CA ALA A 51 -36.38 30.74 15.77
C ALA A 51 -35.41 29.58 15.46
N ALA A 52 -35.41 29.06 14.23
CA ALA A 52 -34.48 28.01 13.81
C ALA A 52 -33.07 28.53 13.44
N LEU A 53 -32.92 29.81 13.05
CA LEU A 53 -31.65 30.39 12.59
C LEU A 53 -30.47 30.26 13.57
N PRO A 54 -30.63 30.49 14.90
CA PRO A 54 -29.52 30.34 15.86
C PRO A 54 -28.92 28.93 15.87
N TRP A 55 -29.70 27.92 15.51
CA TRP A 55 -29.25 26.53 15.46
C TRP A 55 -28.28 26.24 14.30
N VAL A 56 -28.40 27.01 13.22
CA VAL A 56 -27.51 26.94 12.04
C VAL A 56 -26.27 27.81 12.20
N LEU A 57 -26.41 28.95 12.89
CA LEU A 57 -25.36 29.97 13.05
C LEU A 57 -24.48 29.77 14.29
N GLY A 58 -24.99 29.11 15.34
CA GLY A 58 -24.26 28.87 16.58
C GLY A 58 -23.05 27.95 16.38
N GLN A 59 -21.85 28.48 16.59
CA GLN A 59 -20.60 27.72 16.53
C GLN A 59 -20.34 26.91 17.82
N ARG A 60 -20.03 25.62 17.60
CA ARG A 60 -19.25 24.65 18.40
C ARG A 60 -19.73 24.30 19.81
N ASP A 61 -19.72 22.99 20.11
CA ASP A 61 -19.66 22.51 21.51
C ASP A 61 -19.18 21.05 21.65
N VAL A 62 -18.50 20.48 20.64
CA VAL A 62 -17.94 19.13 20.70
C VAL A 62 -16.57 19.11 20.04
N ASP A 63 -15.57 18.68 20.80
CA ASP A 63 -14.24 18.38 20.28
C ASP A 63 -14.19 16.88 19.97
N VAL A 64 -13.87 16.54 18.72
CA VAL A 64 -13.80 15.14 18.28
C VAL A 64 -12.43 14.90 17.71
N GLN A 65 -11.81 13.82 18.17
CA GLN A 65 -10.51 13.38 17.69
C GLN A 65 -10.67 11.99 17.08
N LEU A 66 -10.23 11.85 15.83
CA LEU A 66 -10.19 10.58 15.11
C LEU A 66 -8.73 10.16 14.99
N ALA A 67 -8.39 9.00 15.57
CA ALA A 67 -7.06 8.42 15.51
C ALA A 67 -7.13 6.99 14.98
N LEU A 68 -6.17 6.62 14.14
CA LEU A 68 -6.01 5.24 13.68
C LEU A 68 -5.06 4.50 14.63
N SER A 69 -5.29 3.19 14.85
CA SER A 69 -4.37 2.35 15.61
C SER A 69 -2.98 2.26 14.96
N ALA A 70 -2.94 2.38 13.63
CA ALA A 70 -1.73 2.52 12.81
C ALA A 70 -2.11 3.16 11.47
N GLU A 71 -1.19 3.89 10.84
CA GLU A 71 -1.37 4.41 9.47
C GLU A 71 -1.18 3.32 8.40
N ARG A 72 -0.40 2.28 8.75
CA ARG A 72 -0.07 1.16 7.87
C ARG A 72 -0.24 -0.16 8.62
N VAL A 73 -0.86 -1.14 7.99
CA VAL A 73 -1.10 -2.46 8.57
C VAL A 73 -0.97 -3.53 7.48
N PRO A 74 -0.38 -4.71 7.74
CA PRO A 74 -0.40 -5.79 6.76
C PRO A 74 -1.79 -6.43 6.69
N VAL A 75 -2.11 -7.03 5.54
CA VAL A 75 -3.36 -7.79 5.33
C VAL A 75 -3.59 -8.79 6.47
N GLY A 76 -4.83 -8.81 6.96
CA GLY A 76 -5.31 -9.73 8.01
C GLY A 76 -4.95 -9.35 9.44
N GLN A 77 -4.14 -8.29 9.66
CA GLN A 77 -3.88 -7.81 11.03
C GLN A 77 -5.01 -6.88 11.52
N PRO A 78 -5.34 -6.92 12.83
CA PRO A 78 -6.42 -6.10 13.37
C PRO A 78 -6.06 -4.61 13.31
N ALA A 79 -6.93 -3.81 12.70
CA ALA A 79 -6.85 -2.35 12.71
C ALA A 79 -8.17 -1.75 13.22
N HIS A 80 -8.08 -0.66 13.96
CA HIS A 80 -9.26 0.04 14.44
C HIS A 80 -9.06 1.56 14.42
N ALA A 81 -10.15 2.27 14.16
CA ALA A 81 -10.22 3.72 14.36
C ALA A 81 -10.79 3.99 15.75
N THR A 82 -10.14 4.89 16.50
CA THR A 82 -10.60 5.36 17.80
C THR A 82 -11.15 6.77 17.63
N LEU A 83 -12.40 6.96 18.02
CA LEU A 83 -13.07 8.24 18.06
C LEU A 83 -13.19 8.67 19.52
N VAL A 84 -12.50 9.76 19.89
CA VAL A 84 -12.61 10.38 21.22
C VAL A 84 -13.51 11.60 21.08
N VAL A 85 -14.63 11.59 21.77
CA VAL A 85 -15.63 12.66 21.74
C VAL A 85 -15.61 13.35 23.08
N ARG A 86 -15.30 14.64 23.10
CA ARG A 86 -15.27 15.47 24.30
C ARG A 86 -16.35 16.53 24.23
N ARG A 87 -17.05 16.70 25.35
CA ARG A 87 -18.08 17.74 25.50
C ARG A 87 -17.55 18.91 26.34
N PRO A 88 -16.93 19.94 25.73
CA PRO A 88 -16.43 21.10 26.47
C PRO A 88 -17.54 21.99 27.03
N GLY A 89 -18.71 22.04 26.37
CA GLY A 89 -19.79 22.99 26.71
C GLY A 89 -21.14 22.34 27.01
N ARG A 90 -22.12 23.18 27.37
CA ARG A 90 -23.44 22.75 27.85
C ARG A 90 -24.51 22.71 26.77
N PHE A 91 -24.31 23.31 25.59
CA PHE A 91 -25.42 23.60 24.69
C PHE A 91 -25.73 22.49 23.68
N PHE A 92 -24.77 21.60 23.38
CA PHE A 92 -25.01 20.50 22.45
C PHE A 92 -24.32 19.21 22.89
N ALA A 93 -25.09 18.11 22.93
CA ALA A 93 -24.58 16.76 23.08
C ALA A 93 -25.11 15.93 21.91
N PRO A 94 -24.26 15.60 20.91
CA PRO A 94 -24.69 14.76 19.81
C PRO A 94 -25.09 13.39 20.34
N ARG A 95 -26.23 12.89 19.88
CA ARG A 95 -26.68 11.52 20.18
C ARG A 95 -25.99 10.49 19.31
N ALA A 96 -25.51 10.90 18.15
CA ALA A 96 -24.79 10.05 17.23
C ALA A 96 -23.76 10.85 16.43
N ILE A 97 -22.69 10.19 16.02
CA ILE A 97 -21.69 10.69 15.07
C ILE A 97 -21.60 9.69 13.92
N ASP A 98 -21.59 10.23 12.70
CA ASP A 98 -21.42 9.46 11.48
C ASP A 98 -19.95 9.54 11.05
N VAL A 99 -19.28 8.39 10.94
CA VAL A 99 -17.90 8.28 10.44
C VAL A 99 -17.91 7.53 9.12
N LEU A 100 -17.40 8.15 8.07
CA LEU A 100 -17.22 7.48 6.78
C LEU A 100 -15.99 6.55 6.86
N VAL A 101 -16.13 5.29 6.46
CA VAL A 101 -15.02 4.33 6.36
C VAL A 101 -15.10 3.67 5.00
N GLY A 102 -14.15 4.01 4.11
CA GLY A 102 -14.26 3.71 2.68
C GLY A 102 -15.54 4.33 2.12
N ASP A 103 -16.47 3.48 1.69
CA ASP A 103 -17.79 3.88 1.17
C ASP A 103 -18.94 3.65 2.15
N VAL A 104 -18.66 3.15 3.36
CA VAL A 104 -19.66 2.79 4.37
C VAL A 104 -19.73 3.85 5.46
N VAL A 105 -20.93 4.26 5.82
CA VAL A 105 -21.16 5.20 6.94
C VAL A 105 -21.42 4.41 8.21
N TYR A 106 -20.55 4.57 9.21
CA TYR A 106 -20.71 4.03 10.55
C TYR A 106 -21.36 5.08 11.44
N ARG A 107 -22.60 4.82 11.86
CA ARG A 107 -23.31 5.63 12.83
C ARG A 107 -23.01 5.12 14.24
N LEU A 108 -22.32 5.94 15.02
CA LEU A 108 -21.95 5.64 16.39
C LEU A 108 -22.88 6.38 17.35
N ASP A 109 -23.73 5.63 18.04
CA ASP A 109 -24.54 6.19 19.11
C ASP A 109 -23.67 6.54 20.32
N LEU A 110 -23.84 7.76 20.81
CA LEU A 110 -23.08 8.27 21.93
C LEU A 110 -23.89 8.12 23.22
N PRO A 111 -23.24 7.72 24.33
CA PRO A 111 -23.85 7.82 25.63
C PRO A 111 -24.13 9.30 25.95
N ARG A 112 -25.01 9.54 26.92
CA ARG A 112 -25.22 10.88 27.45
C ARG A 112 -23.93 11.32 28.14
N LEU A 113 -23.22 12.28 27.54
CA LEU A 113 -22.00 12.86 28.07
C LEU A 113 -22.30 14.10 28.90
N ASP A 114 -21.82 14.15 30.14
CA ASP A 114 -21.83 15.35 30.96
C ASP A 114 -20.74 16.33 30.53
N THR A 115 -20.78 17.57 31.06
CA THR A 115 -19.80 18.60 30.71
C THR A 115 -18.42 18.20 31.21
N GLY A 116 -17.43 18.16 30.32
CA GLY A 116 -16.05 17.75 30.63
C GLY A 116 -15.80 16.24 30.55
N GLU A 117 -16.83 15.44 30.28
CA GLU A 117 -16.70 14.00 30.09
C GLU A 117 -16.28 13.66 28.65
N ASP A 118 -15.61 12.53 28.48
CA ASP A 118 -15.23 11.97 27.19
C ASP A 118 -15.81 10.57 26.94
N SER A 119 -16.17 10.30 25.68
CA SER A 119 -16.54 8.96 25.22
C SER A 119 -15.53 8.48 24.20
N THR A 120 -15.04 7.26 24.38
CA THR A 120 -14.19 6.58 23.40
C THR A 120 -14.98 5.51 22.68
N GLN A 121 -15.12 5.64 21.37
CA GLN A 121 -15.74 4.65 20.49
C GLN A 121 -14.67 4.03 19.59
N ARG A 122 -14.78 2.73 19.31
CA ARG A 122 -13.84 2.02 18.44
C ARG A 122 -14.58 1.42 17.24
N ILE A 123 -14.05 1.64 16.05
CA ILE A 123 -14.54 1.06 14.80
C ILE A 123 -13.49 0.06 14.32
N VAL A 124 -13.88 -1.21 14.17
CA VAL A 124 -13.00 -2.23 13.57
C VAL A 124 -12.97 -2.01 12.06
N LEU A 125 -11.76 -1.94 11.50
CA LEU A 125 -11.53 -1.73 10.07
C LEU A 125 -11.29 -3.07 9.39
N ASP A 126 -11.88 -3.26 8.20
CA ASP A 126 -11.66 -4.48 7.41
C ASP A 126 -10.28 -4.43 6.73
N THR A 127 -9.41 -5.36 7.12
CA THR A 127 -8.05 -5.50 6.59
C THR A 127 -7.86 -6.81 5.83
N ARG A 128 -8.94 -7.50 5.45
CA ARG A 128 -8.89 -8.80 4.75
C ARG A 128 -8.30 -8.74 3.34
N ARG A 129 -8.37 -7.58 2.69
CA ARG A 129 -7.79 -7.33 1.37
C ARG A 129 -6.87 -6.12 1.43
N ARG A 130 -5.81 -6.14 0.62
CA ARG A 130 -4.93 -4.98 0.48
C ARG A 130 -5.68 -3.80 -0.12
N GLY A 131 -5.26 -2.59 0.21
CA GLY A 131 -5.82 -1.37 -0.36
C GLY A 131 -5.72 -0.19 0.58
N ARG A 132 -6.15 0.97 0.08
CA ARG A 132 -6.22 2.22 0.83
C ARG A 132 -7.64 2.43 1.33
N VAL A 133 -7.81 2.53 2.64
CA VAL A 133 -9.10 2.77 3.28
C VAL A 133 -9.09 4.15 3.90
N VAL A 134 -9.92 5.05 3.37
CA VAL A 134 -10.11 6.38 3.96
C VAL A 134 -11.05 6.26 5.14
N VAL A 135 -10.62 6.75 6.30
CA VAL A 135 -11.37 6.76 7.56
C VAL A 135 -11.64 8.20 7.95
N GLY A 136 -12.91 8.52 8.14
CA GLY A 136 -13.39 9.87 8.29
C GLY A 136 -13.72 10.55 6.96
N PRO A 137 -14.15 11.83 7.01
CA PRO A 137 -14.27 12.62 8.22
C PRO A 137 -15.38 12.13 9.16
N ALA A 138 -15.25 12.41 10.45
CA ALA A 138 -16.36 12.29 11.39
C ALA A 138 -17.29 13.50 11.20
N THR A 139 -18.59 13.23 11.11
CA THR A 139 -19.62 14.24 10.87
C THR A 139 -20.77 14.09 11.85
N VAL A 140 -21.44 15.20 12.14
CA VAL A 140 -22.66 15.19 12.93
C VAL A 140 -23.76 15.91 12.17
N LEU A 141 -24.95 15.30 12.16
CA LEU A 141 -26.15 15.93 11.66
C LEU A 141 -26.82 16.73 12.77
N ARG A 142 -26.99 18.02 12.54
CA ARG A 142 -27.68 18.92 13.47
C ARG A 142 -28.99 19.38 12.85
N THR A 143 -30.09 19.09 13.52
CA THR A 143 -31.45 19.48 13.11
C THR A 143 -32.05 20.37 14.17
N ASP A 144 -32.70 21.46 13.77
CA ASP A 144 -33.40 22.35 14.73
C ASP A 144 -34.63 21.65 15.35
N PRO A 145 -35.14 22.13 16.50
CA PRO A 145 -36.28 21.51 17.17
C PRO A 145 -37.57 21.44 16.35
N PHE A 146 -37.72 22.29 15.32
CA PHE A 146 -38.90 22.35 14.45
C PHE A 146 -38.69 21.62 13.11
N GLY A 147 -37.50 21.06 12.86
CA GLY A 147 -37.19 20.28 11.66
C GLY A 147 -37.17 21.09 10.36
N ILE A 148 -36.93 22.40 10.44
CA ILE A 148 -36.91 23.37 9.33
C ILE A 148 -35.54 23.37 8.64
N LEU A 149 -34.49 23.35 9.46
CA LEU A 149 -33.10 23.48 9.10
C LEU A 149 -32.31 22.26 9.56
N GLU A 150 -31.53 21.70 8.65
CA GLU A 150 -30.67 20.56 8.87
C GLU A 150 -29.27 20.90 8.35
N ARG A 151 -28.24 20.73 9.17
CA ARG A 151 -26.87 21.04 8.78
C ARG A 151 -25.93 19.94 9.23
N THR A 152 -25.16 19.41 8.29
CA THR A 152 -24.05 18.51 8.60
C THR A 152 -22.81 19.33 8.96
N HIS A 153 -22.19 19.00 10.08
CA HIS A 153 -20.92 19.57 10.50
C HIS A 153 -19.81 18.53 10.40
N VAL A 154 -18.71 18.91 9.74
CA VAL A 154 -17.48 18.11 9.71
C VAL A 154 -16.69 18.41 10.99
N LEU A 155 -16.39 17.37 11.76
CA LEU A 155 -15.74 17.47 13.07
C LEU A 155 -14.25 17.14 13.02
N THR A 156 -13.84 16.24 12.11
CA THR A 156 -12.44 15.82 11.95
C THR A 156 -12.01 15.87 10.49
N ALA A 157 -10.69 15.89 10.26
CA ALA A 157 -10.14 15.50 8.97
C ALA A 157 -10.34 13.99 8.73
N ALA A 158 -10.20 13.57 7.47
CA ALA A 158 -10.07 12.17 7.11
C ALA A 158 -8.60 11.73 7.24
N SER A 159 -8.40 10.48 7.64
CA SER A 159 -7.10 9.81 7.73
C SER A 159 -7.10 8.60 6.81
N GLU A 160 -5.95 8.29 6.23
CA GLU A 160 -5.80 7.14 5.33
C GLU A 160 -5.16 5.96 6.08
N LEU A 161 -5.78 4.78 6.01
CA LEU A 161 -5.18 3.51 6.41
C LEU A 161 -4.69 2.78 5.17
N VAL A 162 -3.39 2.45 5.13
CA VAL A 162 -2.82 1.61 4.07
C VAL A 162 -2.75 0.17 4.56
N VAL A 163 -3.54 -0.71 3.93
CA VAL A 163 -3.49 -2.16 4.14
C VAL A 163 -2.56 -2.76 3.09
N HIS A 164 -1.33 -3.09 3.48
CA HIS A 164 -0.29 -3.53 2.54
C HIS A 164 -0.11 -5.07 2.53
N PRO A 165 0.51 -5.65 1.49
CA PRO A 165 0.80 -7.08 1.45
C PRO A 165 1.60 -7.56 2.68
N ARG A 166 1.36 -8.80 3.10
CA ARG A 166 2.12 -9.43 4.19
C ARG A 166 3.57 -9.64 3.77
N VAL A 167 4.47 -9.58 4.74
CA VAL A 167 5.90 -9.83 4.56
C VAL A 167 6.32 -10.94 5.50
N ALA A 168 6.80 -12.06 4.95
CA ALA A 168 7.38 -13.12 5.77
C ALA A 168 8.85 -12.81 6.11
N ARG A 169 9.33 -13.40 7.21
CA ARG A 169 10.75 -13.34 7.56
C ARG A 169 11.51 -14.41 6.79
N ILE A 170 12.42 -13.99 5.91
CA ILE A 170 13.35 -14.90 5.23
C ILE A 170 14.71 -14.86 5.98
N PRO A 171 15.32 -16.01 6.30
CA PRO A 171 16.68 -16.05 6.85
C PRO A 171 17.70 -15.48 5.86
N SER A 172 18.70 -14.76 6.35
CA SER A 172 19.82 -14.22 5.56
C SER A 172 20.56 -15.27 4.71
N VAL A 173 20.53 -16.55 5.11
CA VAL A 173 21.17 -17.67 4.41
C VAL A 173 20.50 -18.00 3.06
N ALA A 174 19.19 -17.79 2.92
CA ALA A 174 18.50 -17.92 1.62
C ALA A 174 18.91 -16.82 0.62
N ALA A 175 19.46 -15.71 1.13
CA ALA A 175 20.07 -14.66 0.33
C ALA A 175 21.54 -14.98 -0.06
N GLY A 176 22.07 -16.12 0.43
CA GLY A 176 23.32 -16.74 0.02
C GLY A 176 23.17 -17.70 -1.16
N LEU A 177 21.94 -18.01 -1.61
CA LEU A 177 21.71 -18.72 -2.87
C LEU A 177 22.28 -17.92 -4.06
N VAL A 178 22.30 -16.59 -3.95
CA VAL A 178 23.01 -15.68 -4.86
C VAL A 178 24.53 -15.84 -4.79
N ARG A 179 25.08 -16.19 -3.61
CA ARG A 179 26.52 -16.38 -3.41
C ARG A 179 27.04 -17.72 -3.98
N ASP A 180 26.24 -18.79 -3.90
CA ASP A 180 26.62 -20.10 -4.46
C ASP A 180 26.46 -20.15 -5.99
N LEU A 181 25.47 -19.44 -6.55
CA LEU A 181 25.31 -19.30 -8.00
C LEU A 181 26.37 -18.38 -8.64
N GLU A 182 27.11 -17.61 -7.84
CA GLU A 182 28.22 -16.75 -8.26
C GLU A 182 29.60 -17.44 -8.21
N GLY A 183 29.70 -18.69 -7.72
CA GLY A 183 30.92 -19.49 -7.87
C GLY A 183 32.14 -19.04 -7.06
N GLU A 184 31.97 -18.25 -5.98
CA GLU A 184 33.08 -17.92 -5.07
C GLU A 184 32.75 -18.31 -3.62
N THR A 185 33.20 -19.50 -3.23
CA THR A 185 33.45 -19.80 -1.81
C THR A 185 34.59 -18.93 -1.31
N SER A 186 34.27 -17.80 -0.69
CA SER A 186 35.21 -17.07 0.18
C SER A 186 34.73 -17.18 1.63
N ALA A 187 35.17 -18.26 2.28
CA ALA A 187 35.31 -18.30 3.72
C ALA A 187 36.48 -17.38 4.08
N GLU A 188 36.16 -16.16 4.55
CA GLU A 188 36.86 -15.37 5.58
C GLU A 188 36.48 -13.89 5.42
N LEU A 189 35.53 -13.45 6.25
CA LEU A 189 35.25 -12.04 6.46
C LEU A 189 36.27 -11.50 7.47
N THR A 190 37.33 -10.87 6.98
CA THR A 190 38.13 -9.93 7.77
C THR A 190 37.87 -8.51 7.26
N ALA A 191 37.75 -7.58 8.20
CA ALA A 191 37.45 -6.18 7.95
C ALA A 191 38.63 -5.48 7.25
N ASP A 192 38.69 -5.61 5.93
CA ASP A 192 39.19 -4.62 4.94
C ASP A 192 39.28 -5.18 3.50
N ASP A 193 38.55 -6.24 3.15
CA ASP A 193 38.82 -6.96 1.88
C ASP A 193 37.76 -6.79 0.79
N VAL A 194 38.23 -6.23 -0.32
CA VAL A 194 37.78 -6.54 -1.68
C VAL A 194 38.32 -7.93 -2.03
N ALA A 195 37.47 -8.85 -2.50
CA ALA A 195 37.82 -10.24 -2.75
C ALA A 195 39.07 -10.36 -3.66
N PHE A 196 40.08 -11.09 -3.18
CA PHE A 196 41.32 -11.37 -3.90
C PHE A 196 41.04 -12.36 -5.04
N HIS A 197 41.22 -11.94 -6.29
CA HIS A 197 40.89 -12.76 -7.46
C HIS A 197 42.15 -13.40 -8.09
N SER A 198 43.22 -12.62 -8.32
CA SER A 198 44.47 -13.14 -8.90
C SER A 198 45.68 -12.24 -8.63
N LEU A 199 46.90 -12.80 -8.81
CA LEU A 199 48.14 -12.02 -8.87
C LEU A 199 48.50 -11.78 -10.33
N ARG A 200 48.77 -10.53 -10.70
CA ARG A 200 49.31 -10.18 -12.01
C ARG A 200 50.64 -9.45 -11.90
N ASP A 201 51.37 -9.42 -13.01
CA ASP A 201 52.60 -8.65 -13.10
C ASP A 201 52.32 -7.15 -12.90
N TYR A 202 53.23 -6.51 -12.16
CA TYR A 202 53.24 -5.07 -11.93
C TYR A 202 53.51 -4.34 -13.24
N HIS A 203 52.62 -3.40 -13.57
CA HIS A 203 52.83 -2.45 -14.65
C HIS A 203 53.10 -1.05 -14.09
N PRO A 204 53.97 -0.26 -14.75
CA PRO A 204 54.18 1.14 -14.37
C PRO A 204 52.86 1.92 -14.37
N GLY A 205 52.46 2.42 -13.19
CA GLY A 205 51.14 3.04 -12.96
C GLY A 205 50.33 2.32 -11.88
N ASP A 206 50.70 1.09 -11.55
CA ASP A 206 50.08 0.34 -10.46
C ASP A 206 50.51 0.87 -9.09
N GLU A 207 49.54 0.85 -8.17
CA GLU A 207 49.74 1.44 -6.86
C GLU A 207 50.61 0.56 -5.94
N PRO A 208 51.71 1.09 -5.36
CA PRO A 208 52.66 0.29 -4.57
C PRO A 208 52.04 -0.41 -3.35
N ARG A 209 50.94 0.12 -2.80
CA ARG A 209 50.23 -0.49 -1.66
C ARG A 209 49.55 -1.82 -1.99
N HIS A 210 49.31 -2.10 -3.27
CA HIS A 210 48.67 -3.34 -3.72
C HIS A 210 49.69 -4.43 -4.09
N VAL A 211 50.99 -4.18 -3.91
CA VAL A 211 52.05 -5.16 -4.17
C VAL A 211 52.00 -6.30 -3.13
N HIS A 212 51.97 -7.53 -3.61
CA HIS A 212 52.00 -8.72 -2.76
C HIS A 212 53.44 -9.12 -2.42
N TRP A 213 54.05 -8.43 -1.45
CA TRP A 213 55.47 -8.59 -1.11
C TRP A 213 55.91 -10.02 -0.86
N ARG A 214 55.07 -10.86 -0.26
CA ARG A 214 55.41 -12.27 0.01
C ARG A 214 55.54 -13.11 -1.27
N SER A 215 54.75 -12.84 -2.30
CA SER A 215 54.84 -13.55 -3.59
C SER A 215 55.98 -12.98 -4.40
N THR A 216 56.12 -11.64 -4.42
CA THR A 216 57.25 -10.94 -5.03
C THR A 216 58.59 -11.45 -4.50
N ALA A 217 58.71 -11.68 -3.19
CA ALA A 217 59.94 -12.20 -2.58
C ALA A 217 60.27 -13.64 -2.99
N ARG A 218 59.27 -14.43 -3.44
CA ARG A 218 59.47 -15.82 -3.86
C ARG A 218 59.76 -15.94 -5.35
N THR A 219 59.11 -15.13 -6.19
CA THR A 219 59.24 -15.20 -7.65
C THR A 219 60.28 -14.22 -8.21
N GLY A 220 60.69 -13.20 -7.43
CA GLY A 220 61.60 -12.15 -7.89
C GLY A 220 60.96 -11.14 -8.85
N GLN A 221 59.65 -11.27 -9.12
CA GLN A 221 58.88 -10.38 -9.99
C GLN A 221 57.85 -9.62 -9.15
N LEU A 222 57.69 -8.31 -9.40
CA LEU A 222 56.69 -7.50 -8.69
C LEU A 222 55.29 -7.97 -9.10
N LEU A 223 54.57 -8.54 -8.14
CA LEU A 223 53.20 -9.01 -8.33
C LEU A 223 52.22 -8.08 -7.60
N VAL A 224 51.15 -7.69 -8.27
CA VAL A 224 50.10 -6.81 -7.73
C VAL A 224 48.83 -7.65 -7.51
N ARG A 225 48.16 -7.41 -6.37
CA ARG A 225 46.82 -7.95 -6.12
C ARG A 225 45.85 -7.34 -7.13
N GLN A 226 45.27 -8.17 -7.98
CA GLN A 226 44.15 -7.75 -8.83
C GLN A 226 42.85 -7.94 -8.04
N PHE A 227 42.15 -6.83 -7.82
CA PHE A 227 40.85 -6.81 -7.17
C PHE A 227 39.77 -6.84 -8.25
N GLU A 228 38.91 -7.86 -8.24
CA GLU A 228 37.65 -7.82 -8.99
C GLU A 228 36.74 -6.83 -8.25
N PRO A 229 36.07 -5.87 -8.93
CA PRO A 229 35.00 -5.14 -8.29
C PRO A 229 34.01 -6.15 -7.73
N SER A 230 33.79 -6.15 -6.42
CA SER A 230 32.72 -6.95 -5.83
C SER A 230 31.45 -6.61 -6.59
N LYS A 231 30.93 -7.53 -7.41
CA LYS A 231 29.62 -7.35 -8.02
C LYS A 231 28.67 -7.16 -6.85
N ARG A 232 28.20 -5.92 -6.64
CA ARG A 232 27.11 -5.72 -5.70
C ARG A 232 25.99 -6.61 -6.23
N SER A 233 25.53 -7.53 -5.38
CA SER A 233 24.48 -8.48 -5.69
C SER A 233 23.18 -7.70 -5.93
N ASP A 234 23.05 -7.17 -7.13
CA ASP A 234 21.92 -6.35 -7.53
C ASP A 234 20.76 -7.31 -7.84
N THR A 235 19.65 -7.11 -7.15
CA THR A 235 18.49 -8.00 -7.21
C THR A 235 17.44 -7.40 -8.11
N LEU A 236 17.03 -8.14 -9.13
CA LEU A 236 15.89 -7.80 -9.97
C LEU A 236 14.69 -8.66 -9.58
N VAL A 237 13.53 -8.05 -9.38
CA VAL A 237 12.26 -8.74 -9.15
C VAL A 237 11.28 -8.32 -10.24
N CYS A 238 10.90 -9.27 -11.08
CA CYS A 238 9.92 -9.10 -12.14
C CYS A 238 8.60 -9.71 -11.68
N VAL A 239 7.52 -8.95 -11.73
CA VAL A 239 6.18 -9.43 -11.41
C VAL A 239 5.25 -9.16 -12.60
N SER A 240 4.45 -10.14 -12.99
CA SER A 240 3.39 -9.91 -13.97
C SER A 240 2.22 -9.19 -13.30
N THR A 241 1.61 -8.23 -13.96
CA THR A 241 0.30 -7.67 -13.59
C THR A 241 -0.76 -7.99 -14.65
N SER A 242 -0.52 -9.01 -15.47
CA SER A 242 -1.52 -9.56 -16.41
C SER A 242 -2.44 -10.57 -15.75
N ALA A 243 -3.75 -10.36 -15.87
CA ALA A 243 -4.75 -11.28 -15.33
C ALA A 243 -4.65 -12.71 -15.90
N GLU A 244 -4.09 -12.90 -17.10
CA GLU A 244 -3.92 -14.25 -17.68
C GLU A 244 -2.91 -15.12 -16.91
N ASP A 245 -1.95 -14.49 -16.24
CA ASP A 245 -0.88 -15.18 -15.54
C ASP A 245 -1.29 -15.62 -14.11
N TYR A 246 -2.49 -15.27 -13.64
CA TYR A 246 -2.98 -15.56 -12.29
C TYR A 246 -4.31 -16.32 -12.26
N GLY A 247 -4.39 -17.33 -11.39
CA GLY A 247 -5.65 -17.89 -10.90
C GLY A 247 -6.29 -17.02 -9.81
N ALA A 248 -7.36 -17.53 -9.20
CA ALA A 248 -7.99 -16.86 -8.07
C ALA A 248 -7.03 -16.77 -6.87
N ASP A 249 -6.91 -15.59 -6.27
CA ASP A 249 -6.06 -15.26 -5.11
C ASP A 249 -4.53 -15.38 -5.31
N ASP A 250 -4.05 -16.00 -6.40
CA ASP A 250 -2.63 -16.11 -6.75
C ASP A 250 -1.92 -14.74 -6.81
N PHE A 251 -2.61 -13.71 -7.28
CA PHE A 251 -2.02 -12.37 -7.40
C PHE A 251 -1.68 -11.76 -6.04
N GLU A 252 -2.55 -11.94 -5.04
CA GLU A 252 -2.29 -11.47 -3.68
C GLU A 252 -1.02 -12.14 -3.13
N LEU A 253 -0.94 -13.47 -3.28
CA LEU A 253 0.20 -14.26 -2.83
C LEU A 253 1.49 -13.86 -3.58
N ALA A 254 1.43 -13.61 -4.89
CA ALA A 254 2.56 -13.13 -5.67
C ALA A 254 3.07 -11.77 -5.17
N LEU A 255 2.18 -10.83 -4.84
CA LEU A 255 2.58 -9.55 -4.25
C LEU A 255 3.19 -9.72 -2.86
N GLU A 256 2.70 -10.64 -2.03
CA GLU A 256 3.31 -10.96 -0.73
C GLU A 256 4.72 -11.57 -0.90
N VAL A 257 4.91 -12.42 -1.91
CA VAL A 257 6.22 -12.97 -2.28
C VAL A 257 7.17 -11.85 -2.73
N VAL A 258 6.74 -10.97 -3.64
CA VAL A 258 7.52 -9.81 -4.09
C VAL A 258 7.89 -8.91 -2.91
N ALA A 259 6.90 -8.56 -2.08
CA ALA A 259 7.08 -7.75 -0.88
C ALA A 259 8.14 -8.36 0.04
N THR A 260 8.13 -9.68 0.19
CA THR A 260 9.05 -10.41 1.05
C THR A 260 10.48 -10.45 0.49
N ILE A 261 10.65 -10.80 -0.78
CA ILE A 261 11.98 -10.85 -1.43
C ILE A 261 12.61 -9.45 -1.49
N ALA A 262 11.85 -8.45 -1.94
CA ALA A 262 12.37 -7.10 -2.07
C ALA A 262 12.62 -6.44 -0.70
N SER A 263 11.75 -6.67 0.31
CA SER A 263 12.01 -6.20 1.68
C SER A 263 13.27 -6.85 2.28
N ALA A 264 13.52 -8.13 1.99
CA ALA A 264 14.72 -8.82 2.45
C ALA A 264 15.99 -8.23 1.82
N ALA A 265 15.96 -7.90 0.52
CA ALA A 265 17.06 -7.22 -0.16
C ALA A 265 17.33 -5.82 0.42
N ILE A 266 16.28 -5.03 0.65
CA ILE A 266 16.37 -3.69 1.28
C ILE A 266 16.96 -3.79 2.69
N ALA A 267 16.50 -4.74 3.50
CA ALA A 267 17.00 -4.95 4.86
C ALA A 267 18.50 -5.31 4.90
N GLN A 268 18.98 -5.99 3.85
CA GLN A 268 20.40 -6.35 3.67
C GLN A 268 21.22 -5.25 2.99
N ARG A 269 20.63 -4.08 2.73
CA ARG A 269 21.26 -2.94 2.02
C ARG A 269 21.76 -3.34 0.62
N ARG A 270 21.10 -4.30 -0.02
CA ARG A 270 21.35 -4.67 -1.42
C ARG A 270 20.50 -3.79 -2.32
N SER A 271 20.98 -3.51 -3.53
CA SER A 271 20.14 -2.82 -4.50
C SER A 271 19.02 -3.78 -4.94
N VAL A 272 17.81 -3.26 -5.03
CA VAL A 272 16.66 -4.00 -5.56
C VAL A 272 15.94 -3.14 -6.57
N ARG A 273 15.63 -3.75 -7.72
CA ARG A 273 14.76 -3.17 -8.74
C ARG A 273 13.55 -4.07 -8.88
N VAL A 274 12.37 -3.52 -8.65
CA VAL A 274 11.10 -4.23 -8.82
C VAL A 274 10.42 -3.67 -10.07
N VAL A 275 10.01 -4.55 -10.99
CA VAL A 275 9.46 -4.21 -12.30
C VAL A 275 8.15 -4.96 -12.49
N GLU A 276 7.11 -4.23 -12.87
CA GLU A 276 5.79 -4.77 -13.18
C GLU A 276 5.50 -4.76 -14.69
N SER A 277 4.32 -5.22 -15.11
CA SER A 277 3.96 -5.22 -16.53
C SER A 277 3.86 -3.79 -17.09
N PRO A 278 4.41 -3.52 -18.28
CA PRO A 278 4.31 -2.20 -18.90
C PRO A 278 2.87 -1.76 -19.12
N SER A 279 2.62 -0.46 -18.97
CA SER A 279 1.27 0.13 -19.04
C SER A 279 0.79 0.43 -20.47
N SER A 280 1.69 0.51 -21.45
CA SER A 280 1.38 0.88 -22.83
C SER A 280 2.13 0.02 -23.85
N GLY A 281 1.76 0.10 -25.13
CA GLY A 281 2.41 -0.66 -26.22
C GLY A 281 3.90 -0.33 -26.44
N ARG A 282 4.45 0.68 -25.75
CA ARG A 282 5.90 0.85 -25.60
C ARG A 282 6.38 -0.01 -24.44
N LEU A 283 7.35 -0.88 -24.72
CA LEU A 283 8.03 -1.75 -23.75
C LEU A 283 8.98 -0.97 -22.83
N ASP A 284 8.54 0.20 -22.35
CA ASP A 284 9.27 0.97 -21.35
C ASP A 284 9.07 0.30 -19.98
N PRO A 285 10.12 0.08 -19.18
CA PRO A 285 10.02 -0.67 -17.94
C PRO A 285 9.19 0.10 -16.90
N ALA A 286 8.12 -0.52 -16.42
CA ALA A 286 7.30 0.01 -15.34
C ALA A 286 7.91 -0.41 -14.00
N THR A 287 8.58 0.52 -13.31
CA THR A 287 9.28 0.24 -12.05
C THR A 287 8.42 0.59 -10.83
N VAL A 288 8.42 -0.29 -9.83
CA VAL A 288 7.81 -0.07 -8.52
C VAL A 288 8.81 0.66 -7.61
N ASP A 289 8.39 1.68 -6.85
CA ASP A 289 9.31 2.43 -5.96
C ASP A 289 9.75 1.56 -4.76
N ALA A 290 10.90 0.92 -4.91
CA ALA A 290 11.51 0.05 -3.89
C ALA A 290 12.66 0.73 -3.12
N ARG A 291 12.72 2.07 -3.07
CA ARG A 291 13.82 2.79 -2.38
C ARG A 291 13.86 2.54 -0.88
N THR A 292 12.69 2.39 -0.26
CA THR A 292 12.53 2.03 1.14
C THR A 292 11.46 0.96 1.25
N ARG A 293 11.48 0.22 2.37
CA ARG A 293 10.48 -0.81 2.64
C ARG A 293 9.05 -0.26 2.59
N ASP A 294 8.82 0.90 3.19
CA ASP A 294 7.47 1.47 3.24
C ASP A 294 6.98 1.92 1.86
N ARG A 295 7.86 2.52 1.04
CA ARG A 295 7.51 2.90 -0.34
C ARG A 295 7.23 1.69 -1.22
N LEU A 296 8.00 0.62 -1.04
CA LEU A 296 7.75 -0.66 -1.72
C LEU A 296 6.35 -1.18 -1.37
N LEU A 297 6.04 -1.26 -0.08
CA LEU A 297 4.75 -1.79 0.39
C LEU A 297 3.57 -0.90 -0.04
N ASP A 298 3.72 0.42 0.04
CA ASP A 298 2.71 1.37 -0.43
C ASP A 298 2.49 1.19 -1.95
N ALA A 299 3.55 1.08 -2.75
CA ALA A 299 3.44 0.90 -4.20
C ALA A 299 2.82 -0.46 -4.59
N LEU A 300 3.18 -1.55 -3.89
CA LEU A 300 2.57 -2.87 -4.10
C LEU A 300 1.09 -2.90 -3.69
N THR A 301 0.67 -2.04 -2.76
CA THR A 301 -0.74 -1.92 -2.35
C THR A 301 -1.61 -1.45 -3.50
N ASP A 302 -1.07 -0.58 -4.36
CA ASP A 302 -1.78 0.06 -5.47
C ASP A 302 -1.78 -0.78 -6.77
N LEU A 303 -0.98 -1.85 -6.84
CA LEU A 303 -0.93 -2.72 -8.02
C LEU A 303 -2.23 -3.52 -8.17
N ALA A 304 -2.65 -3.74 -9.41
CA ALA A 304 -3.81 -4.55 -9.77
C ALA A 304 -3.52 -5.40 -11.01
N THR A 305 -4.35 -6.41 -11.28
CA THR A 305 -4.28 -7.23 -12.49
C THR A 305 -5.00 -6.57 -13.67
N ASP A 306 -4.62 -5.35 -14.00
CA ASP A 306 -5.26 -4.53 -15.04
C ASP A 306 -4.46 -4.49 -16.36
N ARG A 307 -3.27 -5.09 -16.41
CA ARG A 307 -2.41 -5.09 -17.58
C ARG A 307 -2.74 -6.23 -18.53
N ARG A 308 -2.45 -6.03 -19.81
CA ARG A 308 -2.53 -7.08 -20.84
C ARG A 308 -1.19 -7.78 -21.05
N LEU A 309 -0.11 -7.02 -20.93
CA LEU A 309 1.25 -7.50 -21.12
C LEU A 309 1.68 -8.37 -19.95
N GLY A 310 2.21 -9.55 -20.25
CA GLY A 310 2.52 -10.58 -19.26
C GLY A 310 3.99 -10.57 -18.84
N ILE A 311 4.41 -11.64 -18.16
CA ILE A 311 5.78 -11.75 -17.63
C ILE A 311 6.88 -11.66 -18.71
N VAL A 312 6.61 -12.13 -19.93
CA VAL A 312 7.56 -12.05 -21.05
C VAL A 312 7.86 -10.60 -21.41
N ASP A 313 6.84 -9.74 -21.42
CA ASP A 313 6.96 -8.32 -21.76
C ASP A 313 7.68 -7.55 -20.64
N VAL A 314 7.43 -7.91 -19.38
CA VAL A 314 8.16 -7.40 -18.21
C VAL A 314 9.65 -7.61 -18.41
N VAL A 315 10.08 -8.86 -18.64
CA VAL A 315 11.50 -9.18 -18.81
C VAL A 315 12.07 -8.54 -20.09
N ARG A 316 11.29 -8.48 -21.17
CA ARG A 316 11.70 -7.83 -22.41
C ARG A 316 11.98 -6.33 -22.22
N SER A 317 11.18 -5.63 -21.40
CA SER A 317 11.34 -4.20 -21.12
C SER A 317 12.66 -3.83 -20.44
N ILE A 318 13.33 -4.82 -19.81
CA ILE A 318 14.57 -4.62 -19.05
C ILE A 318 15.77 -5.39 -19.62
N ALA A 319 15.57 -6.22 -20.65
CA ALA A 319 16.61 -7.06 -21.23
C ALA A 319 17.81 -6.26 -21.77
N LEU A 320 17.64 -4.99 -22.12
CA LEU A 320 18.70 -4.11 -22.63
C LEU A 320 19.55 -3.44 -21.54
N ALA A 321 19.13 -3.48 -20.26
CA ALA A 321 19.89 -2.88 -19.15
C ALA A 321 19.66 -3.57 -17.78
N PRO A 322 19.81 -4.90 -17.67
CA PRO A 322 19.74 -5.56 -16.37
C PRO A 322 21.07 -5.35 -15.64
N GLN A 323 21.11 -4.39 -14.74
CA GLN A 323 22.15 -4.29 -13.73
C GLN A 323 21.73 -5.19 -12.55
N ALA A 324 21.82 -6.51 -12.73
CA ALA A 324 21.42 -7.49 -11.72
C ALA A 324 22.21 -8.80 -11.85
N SER A 325 22.64 -9.39 -10.74
CA SER A 325 23.20 -10.75 -10.73
C SER A 325 22.10 -11.81 -10.75
N VAL A 326 20.93 -11.49 -10.17
CA VAL A 326 19.82 -12.44 -9.98
C VAL A 326 18.49 -11.81 -10.34
N ALA A 327 17.67 -12.54 -11.08
CA ALA A 327 16.33 -12.14 -11.48
C ALA A 327 15.28 -13.09 -10.89
N TRP A 328 14.47 -12.59 -9.96
CA TRP A 328 13.30 -13.27 -9.42
C TRP A 328 12.11 -13.00 -10.33
N ILE A 329 11.58 -14.03 -10.97
CA ILE A 329 10.42 -13.97 -11.85
C ILE A 329 9.21 -14.48 -11.08
N VAL A 330 8.31 -13.59 -10.68
CA VAL A 330 7.11 -13.91 -9.90
C VAL A 330 5.88 -13.91 -10.79
N VAL A 331 5.16 -15.03 -10.79
CA VAL A 331 3.96 -15.28 -11.62
C VAL A 331 2.92 -16.07 -10.83
N GLY A 332 1.68 -16.11 -11.32
CA GLY A 332 0.62 -16.93 -10.76
C GLY A 332 0.60 -18.37 -11.28
N GLY A 333 -0.38 -19.14 -10.81
CA GLY A 333 -0.55 -20.56 -11.11
C GLY A 333 -0.90 -20.86 -12.56
N THR A 334 -1.52 -19.94 -13.29
CA THR A 334 -1.97 -20.16 -14.67
C THR A 334 -0.89 -19.84 -15.71
N ALA A 335 0.25 -19.27 -15.30
CA ALA A 335 1.33 -18.91 -16.21
C ALA A 335 1.90 -20.14 -16.96
N ALA A 336 1.78 -20.13 -18.28
CA ALA A 336 2.17 -21.28 -19.11
C ALA A 336 3.70 -21.53 -19.05
N PRO A 337 4.16 -22.78 -18.89
CA PRO A 337 5.59 -23.11 -18.86
C PRO A 337 6.38 -22.71 -20.11
N ARG A 338 5.71 -22.50 -21.26
CA ARG A 338 6.34 -21.97 -22.48
C ARG A 338 6.69 -20.49 -22.33
N ARG A 339 5.78 -19.67 -21.78
CA ARG A 339 6.01 -18.23 -21.52
C ARG A 339 7.14 -18.03 -20.52
N LEU A 340 7.21 -18.87 -19.47
CA LEU A 340 8.30 -18.82 -18.50
C LEU A 340 9.66 -19.12 -19.12
N ARG A 341 9.74 -20.14 -19.99
CA ARG A 341 10.97 -20.44 -20.76
C ARG A 341 11.38 -19.27 -21.64
N GLU A 342 10.43 -18.67 -22.34
CA GLU A 342 10.69 -17.48 -23.17
C GLU A 342 11.21 -16.32 -22.32
N ALA A 343 10.54 -15.97 -21.22
CA ALA A 343 10.96 -14.90 -20.32
C ALA A 343 12.37 -15.14 -19.77
N THR A 344 12.66 -16.35 -19.27
CA THR A 344 13.99 -16.68 -18.74
C THR A 344 15.08 -16.65 -19.83
N GLY A 345 14.75 -16.97 -21.08
CA GLY A 345 15.69 -16.94 -22.20
C GLY A 345 16.01 -15.54 -22.73
N LEU A 346 15.23 -14.52 -22.32
CA LEU A 346 15.50 -13.11 -22.66
C LEU A 346 16.52 -12.46 -21.71
N LEU A 347 16.79 -13.07 -20.56
CA LEU A 347 17.78 -12.55 -19.62
C LEU A 347 19.20 -12.78 -20.15
N PRO A 348 20.13 -11.82 -19.96
CA PRO A 348 21.54 -12.03 -20.31
C PRO A 348 22.16 -13.20 -19.54
N PRO A 349 23.22 -13.82 -20.09
CA PRO A 349 23.83 -15.02 -19.51
C PRO A 349 24.40 -14.82 -18.11
N ASP A 350 24.73 -13.58 -17.74
CA ASP A 350 25.30 -13.23 -16.43
C ASP A 350 24.23 -13.07 -15.34
N VAL A 351 22.94 -13.15 -15.68
CA VAL A 351 21.83 -13.00 -14.74
C VAL A 351 21.25 -14.37 -14.42
N ALA A 352 21.33 -14.82 -13.17
CA ALA A 352 20.74 -16.09 -12.75
C ALA A 352 19.22 -15.95 -12.54
N PRO A 353 18.37 -16.63 -13.34
CA PRO A 353 16.92 -16.57 -13.16
C PRO A 353 16.45 -17.53 -12.07
N ILE A 354 15.47 -17.10 -11.27
CA ILE A 354 14.73 -17.94 -10.33
C ILE A 354 13.24 -17.65 -10.52
N VAL A 355 12.43 -18.69 -10.76
CA VAL A 355 10.98 -18.53 -10.94
C VAL A 355 10.27 -18.84 -9.64
N LEU A 356 9.43 -17.91 -9.18
CA LEU A 356 8.50 -18.07 -8.07
C LEU A 356 7.08 -18.12 -8.62
N ARG A 357 6.41 -19.24 -8.45
CA ARG A 357 5.03 -19.46 -8.87
C ARG A 357 4.13 -19.40 -7.64
N ALA A 358 3.30 -18.37 -7.54
CA ALA A 358 2.24 -18.27 -6.56
C ALA A 358 1.02 -19.02 -7.08
N ASP A 359 0.69 -20.14 -6.46
CA ASP A 359 -0.44 -20.99 -6.88
C ASP A 359 -1.17 -21.42 -5.61
N ALA A 360 -2.16 -20.63 -5.19
CA ALA A 360 -2.82 -20.74 -3.90
C ALA A 360 -3.56 -22.09 -3.71
N LEU A 361 -3.78 -22.82 -4.80
CA LEU A 361 -4.45 -24.12 -4.80
C LEU A 361 -3.49 -25.31 -4.95
N ALA A 362 -2.24 -25.07 -5.36
CA ALA A 362 -1.25 -26.12 -5.53
C ALA A 362 -0.44 -26.36 -4.25
N PRO A 363 -0.02 -27.62 -3.98
CA PRO A 363 0.92 -27.88 -2.90
C PRO A 363 2.28 -27.23 -3.18
N PRO A 364 3.00 -26.78 -2.14
CA PRO A 364 4.33 -26.22 -2.31
C PRO A 364 5.27 -27.26 -2.91
N SER A 365 6.02 -26.87 -3.93
CA SER A 365 6.93 -27.77 -4.63
C SER A 365 8.16 -27.03 -5.16
N VAL A 366 9.28 -27.75 -5.22
CA VAL A 366 10.53 -27.26 -5.82
C VAL A 366 10.81 -28.13 -7.03
N GLY A 367 11.03 -27.49 -8.18
CA GLY A 367 11.29 -28.14 -9.44
C GLY A 367 12.26 -27.34 -10.31
N ARG A 368 12.38 -27.76 -11.56
CA ARG A 368 13.22 -27.07 -12.55
C ARG A 368 12.48 -26.94 -13.89
N LEU A 369 12.68 -25.81 -14.54
CA LEU A 369 12.25 -25.54 -15.91
C LEU A 369 13.51 -25.50 -16.78
N GLY A 370 13.90 -26.66 -17.31
CA GLY A 370 15.23 -26.83 -17.89
C GLY A 370 16.31 -26.71 -16.80
N ARG A 371 17.14 -25.67 -16.87
CA ARG A 371 18.16 -25.36 -15.84
C ARG A 371 17.69 -24.34 -14.81
N VAL A 372 16.52 -23.74 -15.00
CA VAL A 372 16.02 -22.66 -14.14
C VAL A 372 15.27 -23.25 -12.95
N PRO A 373 15.64 -22.92 -11.70
CA PRO A 373 14.87 -23.33 -10.53
C PRO A 373 13.47 -22.72 -10.54
N VAL A 374 12.47 -23.54 -10.18
CA VAL A 374 11.08 -23.12 -10.01
C VAL A 374 10.62 -23.50 -8.61
N LEU A 375 10.21 -22.51 -7.83
CA LEU A 375 9.58 -22.71 -6.52
C LEU A 375 8.11 -22.34 -6.63
N THR A 376 7.23 -23.32 -6.38
CA THR A 376 5.79 -23.11 -6.27
C THR A 376 5.43 -22.95 -4.80
N VAL A 377 4.70 -21.89 -4.45
CA VAL A 377 4.20 -21.61 -3.10
C VAL A 377 2.69 -21.53 -3.14
N GLY A 378 2.03 -22.23 -2.21
CA GLY A 378 0.57 -22.13 -2.00
C GLY A 378 0.23 -21.15 -0.87
N LEU A 379 1.16 -20.97 0.08
CA LEU A 379 1.06 -19.99 1.16
C LEU A 379 2.38 -19.22 1.30
N LEU A 380 2.31 -18.00 1.86
CA LEU A 380 3.50 -17.18 2.07
C LEU A 380 4.52 -17.87 2.99
N GLU A 381 4.05 -18.68 3.93
CA GLU A 381 4.86 -19.45 4.89
C GLU A 381 5.68 -20.57 4.22
N ASP A 382 5.36 -20.96 2.98
CA ASP A 382 6.13 -21.96 2.23
C ASP A 382 7.41 -21.37 1.64
N LEU A 383 7.44 -20.06 1.41
CA LEU A 383 8.57 -19.36 0.77
C LEU A 383 9.89 -19.57 1.55
N PRO A 384 9.97 -19.35 2.88
CA PRO A 384 11.21 -19.60 3.62
C PRO A 384 11.68 -21.06 3.62
N ARG A 385 10.75 -22.02 3.47
CA ARG A 385 11.09 -23.45 3.41
C ARG A 385 11.65 -23.80 2.03
N GLY A 386 10.99 -23.34 0.97
CA GLY A 386 11.43 -23.54 -0.41
C GLY A 386 12.82 -22.96 -0.66
N LEU A 387 13.08 -21.76 -0.15
CA LEU A 387 14.38 -21.08 -0.28
C LEU A 387 15.56 -21.78 0.43
N ARG A 388 15.29 -22.69 1.37
CA ARG A 388 16.33 -23.48 2.06
C ARG A 388 16.63 -24.81 1.35
N SER A 389 15.84 -25.18 0.35
CA SER A 389 16.03 -26.47 -0.31
C SER A 389 17.32 -26.47 -1.14
N GLU A 390 18.10 -27.53 -1.02
CA GLU A 390 19.34 -27.75 -1.80
C GLU A 390 19.07 -27.79 -3.31
N ALA A 391 17.82 -28.00 -3.74
CA ALA A 391 17.43 -28.02 -5.15
C ALA A 391 17.56 -26.65 -5.85
N LEU A 392 17.69 -25.57 -5.07
CA LEU A 392 17.95 -24.21 -5.53
C LEU A 392 19.46 -23.87 -5.63
N ALA A 393 20.34 -24.65 -4.98
CA ALA A 393 21.79 -24.63 -5.19
C ALA A 393 22.16 -25.45 -6.44
#